data_AF-A0A2T1CTE3-F1
#
_entry.id   AF-A0A2T1CTE3-F1
#
_cell.length_a   1.000
_cell.length_b   1.000
_cell.length_c   1.000
_cell.angle_alpha   90.00
_cell.angle_beta   90.00
_cell.angle_gamma   90.00
#
_symmetry.space_group_name_H-M   'P 1'
#
loop_
_entity.id
_entity.type
_entity.pdbx_description
1 polymer ?
#
loop_
_entity_poly.entity_id
_entity_poly.type
_entity_poly.pdbx_seq_one_letter_code
_entity_poly.pdbx_strand_id
1 'polypeptide(L)'
;MGKVVAEYRISPGTAIVYLVQAGQYIQIIDVEGSQCSDFLAFVESDYSEEIDGTVTRTLNGLAMPQTGLLGKYFSQNMKPLLEVMQDTCGRHDSFLLACTAKYYEDAGYPGHPSCSENFNRVLQPYGIQRRSGWAAINFFFNTEVDCTGAIVSGEAWSRPGDYVLLRASQDLLCASSACPDEIDPVNGWNPTPIHVRIYDAAESFPKAIGRRATAESPVRLTRSSGFTARIQTLTDDLTEYNGFWVPNRFAHHGIQDEYWALRERAALMDLSALRKFDVTGTDAFNLLQTAFSRDVSKLAIGQSAYGCLLNLHGGIIDDGIVFRLTEQDYRYVGNFDSDEVWLNRIAQQFSFQVKIQSISHLLHNLALQGPRSRDILRPLVILDPGYAANTLDDLAYFRFATGTIAGIPALISRTGYTGELGYELFVHPDRGAELWDVLMQAGAPFGLLPMGMLALDRARIEAGLLAAGREFDDLTSPYQAGIGWAVALKKPSFIGKAALEQIKPHPPRVAVGLVLEGNEVASHGQCVHPVGENWRVGTITSATFSPILNRSIALAQIVPEYSAAGTLLEIGFMDGMKRRTRAIVGFLAAYDPTKSRVKA
;
A
#
# COMPACT_ATOMS: atom_id res chain seq x y z
N MET A 1 -7.17 -25.82 4.31
CA MET A 1 -8.01 -25.18 3.27
C MET A 1 -9.20 -26.09 3.00
N GLY A 2 -10.21 -25.61 2.28
CA GLY A 2 -11.52 -26.25 2.08
C GLY A 2 -11.49 -27.63 1.42
N LYS A 3 -12.67 -28.16 1.09
CA LYS A 3 -12.85 -29.44 0.42
C LYS A 3 -12.22 -29.44 -0.97
N VAL A 4 -11.17 -30.24 -1.14
CA VAL A 4 -10.50 -30.48 -2.41
C VAL A 4 -11.29 -31.53 -3.20
N VAL A 5 -11.60 -31.23 -4.46
CA VAL A 5 -12.31 -32.15 -5.37
C VAL A 5 -11.37 -32.83 -6.36
N ALA A 6 -10.23 -32.22 -6.66
CA ALA A 6 -9.17 -32.81 -7.45
C ALA A 6 -7.81 -32.19 -7.07
N GLU A 7 -6.74 -32.97 -7.18
CA GLU A 7 -5.39 -32.56 -6.85
C GLU A 7 -4.39 -33.24 -7.80
N TYR A 8 -3.45 -32.47 -8.33
CA TYR A 8 -2.48 -32.94 -9.32
C TYR A 8 -1.09 -32.39 -9.04
N ARG A 9 -0.08 -33.26 -9.05
CA ARG A 9 1.33 -32.86 -9.08
C ARG A 9 1.85 -32.98 -10.50
N ILE A 10 2.37 -31.89 -11.05
CA ILE A 10 2.83 -31.80 -12.44
C ILE A 10 4.35 -31.76 -12.44
N SER A 11 4.98 -32.77 -13.04
CA SER A 11 6.45 -32.85 -13.15
C SER A 11 6.99 -31.76 -14.08
N PRO A 12 8.24 -31.28 -13.87
CA PRO A 12 8.89 -30.34 -14.76
C PRO A 12 8.83 -30.80 -16.22
N GLY A 13 8.56 -29.88 -17.14
CA GLY A 13 8.48 -30.19 -18.57
C GLY A 13 7.30 -31.08 -18.96
N THR A 14 6.26 -31.16 -18.13
CA THR A 14 5.01 -31.82 -18.45
C THR A 14 3.81 -30.90 -18.24
N ALA A 15 2.69 -31.24 -18.85
CA ALA A 15 1.42 -30.55 -18.66
C ALA A 15 0.31 -31.56 -18.37
N ILE A 16 -0.81 -31.06 -17.84
CA ILE A 16 -2.06 -31.81 -17.68
C ILE A 16 -3.23 -30.96 -18.14
N VAL A 17 -4.37 -31.61 -18.37
CA VAL A 17 -5.67 -30.97 -18.61
C VAL A 17 -6.64 -31.43 -17.53
N TYR A 18 -7.48 -30.50 -17.05
CA TYR A 18 -8.49 -30.77 -16.03
C TYR A 18 -9.72 -29.90 -16.26
N LEU A 19 -10.89 -30.44 -15.92
CA LEU A 19 -12.17 -29.73 -15.97
C LEU A 19 -12.41 -28.98 -14.66
N VAL A 20 -12.97 -27.78 -14.77
CA VAL A 20 -13.33 -26.92 -13.64
C VAL A 20 -14.73 -26.39 -13.87
N GLN A 21 -15.62 -26.65 -12.92
CA GLN A 21 -17.01 -26.18 -12.99
C GLN A 21 -17.10 -24.73 -12.53
N ALA A 22 -18.12 -24.02 -13.01
CA ALA A 22 -18.45 -22.67 -12.59
C ALA A 22 -18.50 -22.57 -11.05
N GLY A 23 -17.80 -21.59 -10.49
CA GLY A 23 -17.72 -21.35 -9.05
C GLY A 23 -16.63 -22.14 -8.32
N GLN A 24 -16.05 -23.19 -8.90
CA GLN A 24 -14.91 -23.90 -8.32
C GLN A 24 -13.66 -23.01 -8.33
N TYR A 25 -12.69 -23.38 -7.49
CA TYR A 25 -11.43 -22.65 -7.37
C TYR A 25 -10.25 -23.48 -7.85
N ILE A 26 -9.35 -22.86 -8.61
CA ILE A 26 -8.10 -23.44 -9.10
C ILE A 26 -6.96 -22.81 -8.30
N GLN A 27 -6.19 -23.61 -7.58
CA GLN A 27 -4.98 -23.16 -6.91
C GLN A 27 -3.77 -23.73 -7.62
N ILE A 28 -2.94 -22.87 -8.19
CA ILE A 28 -1.66 -23.23 -8.80
C ILE A 28 -0.57 -22.84 -7.81
N ILE A 29 0.22 -23.82 -7.37
CA ILE A 29 1.19 -23.70 -6.28
C ILE A 29 2.59 -23.99 -6.82
N ASP A 30 3.52 -23.09 -6.56
CA ASP A 30 4.94 -23.39 -6.64
C ASP A 30 5.36 -24.11 -5.36
N VAL A 31 5.74 -25.38 -5.48
CA VAL A 31 6.00 -26.25 -4.32
C VAL A 31 7.37 -25.99 -3.71
N GLU A 32 8.37 -25.74 -4.55
CA GLU A 32 9.78 -25.70 -4.15
C GLU A 32 10.40 -24.30 -4.29
N GLY A 33 9.65 -23.33 -4.82
CA GLY A 33 10.13 -21.98 -5.08
C GLY A 33 10.75 -21.85 -6.47
N SER A 34 10.79 -20.60 -6.94
CA SER A 34 11.31 -20.19 -8.24
C SER A 34 10.69 -20.92 -9.45
N GLN A 35 9.68 -21.78 -9.33
CA GLN A 35 9.11 -22.51 -10.46
C GLN A 35 7.97 -21.75 -11.11
N CYS A 36 8.06 -21.61 -12.43
CA CYS A 36 7.02 -21.01 -13.24
C CYS A 36 5.98 -22.01 -13.77
N SER A 37 4.77 -21.51 -14.01
CA SER A 37 3.65 -22.31 -14.54
C SER A 37 2.93 -21.59 -15.66
N ASP A 38 2.86 -22.20 -16.83
CA ASP A 38 2.03 -21.71 -17.93
C ASP A 38 0.61 -22.25 -17.78
N PHE A 39 -0.38 -21.40 -18.04
CA PHE A 39 -1.79 -21.72 -17.84
C PHE A 39 -2.67 -21.32 -19.03
N LEU A 40 -3.55 -22.24 -19.42
CA LEU A 40 -4.59 -22.04 -20.43
C LEU A 40 -5.97 -22.36 -19.82
N ALA A 41 -7.00 -21.66 -20.31
CA ALA A 41 -8.38 -21.97 -20.02
C ALA A 41 -9.24 -21.78 -21.27
N PHE A 42 -10.14 -22.72 -21.52
CA PHE A 42 -11.07 -22.74 -22.63
C PHE A 42 -12.50 -22.90 -22.10
N VAL A 43 -13.47 -22.31 -22.77
CA VAL A 43 -14.89 -22.49 -22.41
C VAL A 43 -15.31 -23.93 -22.73
N GLU A 44 -15.88 -24.66 -21.78
CA GLU A 44 -16.18 -26.09 -21.98
C GLU A 44 -17.10 -26.35 -23.19
N SER A 45 -18.09 -25.47 -23.39
CA SER A 45 -19.05 -25.57 -24.50
C SER A 45 -18.47 -25.19 -25.87
N ASP A 46 -17.34 -24.48 -25.90
CA ASP A 46 -16.71 -23.96 -27.13
C ASP A 46 -15.21 -23.72 -26.91
N TYR A 47 -14.38 -24.71 -27.25
CA TYR A 47 -12.93 -24.61 -27.12
C TYR A 47 -12.27 -23.63 -28.10
N SER A 48 -13.03 -22.97 -28.98
CA SER A 48 -12.50 -21.83 -29.74
C SER A 48 -12.44 -20.54 -28.92
N GLU A 49 -13.23 -20.46 -27.83
CA GLU A 49 -13.19 -19.36 -26.88
C GLU A 49 -12.22 -19.72 -25.73
N GLU A 50 -11.13 -18.97 -25.63
CA GLU A 50 -10.01 -19.24 -24.73
C GLU A 50 -9.55 -17.98 -24.00
N ILE A 51 -8.80 -18.14 -22.92
CA ILE A 51 -8.19 -17.05 -22.16
C ILE A 51 -7.30 -16.19 -23.06
N ASP A 52 -7.45 -14.87 -22.96
CA ASP A 52 -6.71 -13.92 -23.77
C ASP A 52 -6.07 -12.85 -22.89
N GLY A 53 -4.73 -12.88 -22.80
CA GLY A 53 -3.97 -11.90 -22.04
C GLY A 53 -4.10 -10.47 -22.58
N THR A 54 -4.25 -10.30 -23.90
CA THR A 54 -4.38 -8.97 -24.53
C THR A 54 -5.71 -8.32 -24.18
N VAL A 55 -6.82 -9.04 -24.37
CA VAL A 55 -8.15 -8.56 -23.98
C VAL A 55 -8.19 -8.31 -22.47
N THR A 56 -7.60 -9.20 -21.68
CA THR A 56 -7.51 -9.03 -20.23
C THR A 56 -6.82 -7.71 -19.85
N ARG A 57 -5.65 -7.40 -20.43
CA ARG A 57 -4.96 -6.13 -20.20
C ARG A 57 -5.76 -4.93 -20.68
N THR A 58 -6.43 -5.03 -21.83
CA THR A 58 -7.27 -3.97 -22.37
C THR A 58 -8.42 -3.61 -21.44
N LEU A 59 -9.11 -4.61 -20.88
CA LEU A 59 -10.27 -4.40 -20.03
C LEU A 59 -9.89 -3.97 -18.61
N ASN A 60 -8.81 -4.55 -18.05
CA ASN A 60 -8.37 -4.21 -16.70
C ASN A 60 -7.53 -2.92 -16.66
N GLY A 61 -6.89 -2.51 -17.76
CA GLY A 61 -5.92 -1.41 -17.76
C GLY A 61 -4.65 -1.73 -16.96
N LEU A 62 -4.42 -3.00 -16.62
CA LEU A 62 -3.25 -3.48 -15.89
C LEU A 62 -2.57 -4.59 -16.67
N ALA A 63 -1.24 -4.62 -16.61
CA ALA A 63 -0.42 -5.67 -17.19
C ALA A 63 -0.76 -7.05 -16.60
N MET A 64 -0.93 -7.12 -15.28
CA MET A 64 -1.29 -8.33 -14.55
C MET A 64 -2.56 -8.07 -13.75
N PRO A 65 -3.60 -8.91 -13.87
CA PRO A 65 -4.77 -8.82 -13.01
C PRO A 65 -4.36 -8.94 -11.55
N GLN A 66 -4.93 -8.08 -10.70
CA GLN A 66 -4.72 -8.11 -9.25
C GLN A 66 -6.05 -8.40 -8.55
N THR A 67 -6.01 -9.12 -7.44
CA THR A 67 -7.20 -9.35 -6.62
C THR A 67 -7.98 -8.04 -6.38
N GLY A 68 -9.27 -8.02 -6.70
CA GLY A 68 -10.11 -6.82 -6.55
C GLY A 68 -10.94 -6.52 -7.79
N LEU A 69 -11.18 -5.25 -8.07
CA LEU A 69 -11.98 -4.78 -9.21
C LEU A 69 -11.36 -5.18 -10.56
N LEU A 70 -10.02 -5.16 -10.65
CA LEU A 70 -9.24 -5.42 -11.87
C LEU A 70 -8.62 -6.81 -11.87
N GLY A 71 -9.31 -7.77 -11.25
CA GLY A 71 -8.80 -9.12 -10.98
C GLY A 71 -9.36 -10.22 -11.87
N LYS A 72 -9.88 -9.90 -13.06
CA LYS A 72 -10.49 -10.90 -13.94
C LYS A 72 -9.63 -11.19 -15.15
N TYR A 73 -9.61 -12.46 -15.58
CA TYR A 73 -9.12 -12.88 -16.89
C TYR A 73 -10.30 -13.07 -17.83
N PHE A 74 -10.13 -12.66 -19.08
CA PHE A 74 -11.18 -12.61 -20.09
C PHE A 74 -10.84 -13.46 -21.31
N SER A 75 -11.87 -13.87 -22.05
CA SER A 75 -11.73 -14.50 -23.36
C SER A 75 -11.51 -13.49 -24.48
N GLN A 76 -11.24 -13.97 -25.70
CA GLN A 76 -11.19 -13.11 -26.90
C GLN A 76 -12.51 -12.35 -27.13
N ASN A 77 -13.63 -12.90 -26.64
CA ASN A 77 -14.96 -12.30 -26.73
C ASN A 77 -15.31 -11.42 -25.51
N MET A 78 -14.31 -11.01 -24.71
CA MET A 78 -14.47 -10.15 -23.53
C MET A 78 -15.35 -10.75 -22.43
N LYS A 79 -15.54 -12.08 -22.40
CA LYS A 79 -16.28 -12.76 -21.32
C LYS A 79 -15.34 -13.10 -20.17
N PRO A 80 -15.74 -12.89 -18.90
CA PRO A 80 -14.92 -13.28 -17.76
C PRO A 80 -14.82 -14.80 -17.67
N LEU A 81 -13.60 -15.33 -17.60
CA LEU A 81 -13.34 -16.76 -17.41
C LEU A 81 -12.96 -17.05 -15.97
N LEU A 82 -12.03 -16.27 -15.41
CA LEU A 82 -11.45 -16.50 -14.09
C LEU A 82 -11.37 -15.19 -13.32
N GLU A 83 -11.52 -15.27 -12.00
CA GLU A 83 -11.30 -14.16 -11.06
C GLU A 83 -10.15 -14.54 -10.12
N VAL A 84 -9.15 -13.67 -9.99
CA VAL A 84 -8.06 -13.80 -9.02
C VAL A 84 -8.61 -13.53 -7.63
N MET A 85 -8.61 -14.58 -6.81
CA MET A 85 -9.07 -14.53 -5.43
C MET A 85 -7.90 -14.30 -4.48
N GLN A 86 -6.78 -14.99 -4.69
CA GLN A 86 -5.58 -14.81 -3.88
C GLN A 86 -4.36 -14.91 -4.77
N ASP A 87 -3.37 -14.06 -4.54
CA ASP A 87 -2.07 -14.13 -5.20
C ASP A 87 -1.00 -13.81 -4.16
N THR A 88 -0.10 -14.75 -3.89
CA THR A 88 0.97 -14.57 -2.92
C THR A 88 2.32 -14.22 -3.52
N CYS A 89 2.41 -14.15 -4.86
CA CYS A 89 3.63 -13.80 -5.58
C CYS A 89 3.57 -12.37 -6.14
N GLY A 90 2.45 -11.96 -6.73
CA GLY A 90 2.25 -10.61 -7.28
C GLY A 90 3.00 -10.31 -8.59
N ARG A 91 3.73 -11.29 -9.13
CA ARG A 91 4.58 -11.16 -10.32
C ARG A 91 4.34 -12.33 -11.25
N HIS A 92 3.82 -12.02 -12.43
CA HIS A 92 3.43 -12.95 -13.47
C HIS A 92 3.73 -12.33 -14.83
N ASP A 93 3.66 -13.14 -15.88
CA ASP A 93 3.70 -12.70 -17.26
C ASP A 93 2.38 -13.02 -17.98
N SER A 94 1.90 -12.03 -18.73
CA SER A 94 0.72 -12.12 -19.59
C SER A 94 1.01 -11.61 -21.01
N PHE A 95 2.25 -11.18 -21.28
CA PHE A 95 2.69 -10.56 -22.51
C PHE A 95 3.23 -11.59 -23.50
N LEU A 96 4.09 -12.49 -23.03
CA LEU A 96 4.77 -13.44 -23.89
C LEU A 96 3.99 -14.73 -24.06
N LEU A 97 4.41 -15.49 -25.06
CA LEU A 97 3.96 -16.87 -25.23
C LEU A 97 4.59 -17.74 -24.16
N ALA A 98 3.92 -18.85 -23.85
CA ALA A 98 4.56 -19.98 -23.22
C ALA A 98 5.81 -20.39 -24.03
N CYS A 99 6.84 -20.90 -23.35
CA CYS A 99 8.08 -21.24 -24.03
C CYS A 99 7.82 -22.18 -25.24
N THR A 100 8.63 -22.02 -26.29
CA THR A 100 8.41 -22.66 -27.60
C THR A 100 9.64 -23.44 -28.03
N ALA A 101 9.46 -24.42 -28.92
CA ALA A 101 10.59 -25.12 -29.54
C ALA A 101 11.55 -24.14 -30.25
N LYS A 102 11.00 -23.12 -30.93
CA LYS A 102 11.79 -22.09 -31.61
C LYS A 102 12.70 -21.32 -30.65
N TYR A 103 12.20 -20.96 -29.46
CA TYR A 103 12.97 -20.25 -28.45
C TYR A 103 14.25 -21.02 -28.10
N TYR A 104 14.10 -22.32 -27.81
CA TYR A 104 15.23 -23.18 -27.48
C TYR A 104 16.15 -23.46 -28.67
N GLU A 105 15.60 -23.66 -29.87
CA GLU A 105 16.38 -23.83 -31.11
C GLU A 105 17.28 -22.61 -31.40
N ASP A 106 16.72 -21.39 -31.30
CA ASP A 106 17.46 -20.15 -31.50
C ASP A 106 18.55 -19.96 -30.42
N ALA A 107 18.31 -20.46 -29.21
CA ALA A 107 19.28 -20.47 -28.11
C ALA A 107 20.34 -21.60 -28.22
N GLY A 108 20.24 -22.49 -29.21
CA GLY A 108 21.19 -23.59 -29.45
C GLY A 108 20.84 -24.92 -28.78
N TYR A 109 19.60 -25.10 -28.33
CA TYR A 109 19.09 -26.31 -27.66
C TYR A 109 17.97 -26.98 -28.48
N PRO A 110 18.26 -27.54 -29.68
CA PRO A 110 17.25 -28.20 -30.49
C PRO A 110 16.70 -29.46 -29.79
N GLY A 111 15.37 -29.64 -29.85
CA GLY A 111 14.69 -30.78 -29.22
C GLY A 111 14.41 -30.62 -27.72
N HIS A 112 14.75 -29.47 -27.14
CA HIS A 112 14.39 -29.14 -25.77
C HIS A 112 12.86 -29.17 -25.58
N PRO A 113 12.34 -29.73 -24.46
CA PRO A 113 10.91 -29.68 -24.16
C PRO A 113 10.45 -28.23 -24.01
N SER A 114 9.19 -27.95 -24.36
CA SER A 114 8.61 -26.62 -24.20
C SER A 114 7.16 -26.73 -23.76
N CYS A 115 6.69 -25.74 -23.00
CA CYS A 115 5.30 -25.67 -22.55
C CYS A 115 4.32 -25.67 -23.70
N SER A 116 4.65 -25.00 -24.80
CA SER A 116 3.80 -25.02 -25.99
C SER A 116 3.63 -26.42 -26.59
N GLU A 117 4.70 -27.23 -26.61
CA GLU A 117 4.60 -28.62 -27.07
C GLU A 117 3.92 -29.53 -26.04
N ASN A 118 4.12 -29.27 -24.75
CA ASN A 118 3.42 -29.98 -23.69
C ASN A 118 1.91 -29.78 -23.81
N PHE A 119 1.46 -28.55 -24.03
CA PHE A 119 0.04 -28.24 -24.29
C PHE A 119 -0.47 -28.94 -25.54
N ASN A 120 0.25 -28.87 -26.65
CA ASN A 120 -0.13 -29.56 -27.89
C ASN A 120 -0.38 -31.07 -27.66
N ARG A 121 0.43 -31.71 -26.82
CA ARG A 121 0.29 -33.14 -26.49
C ARG A 121 -0.98 -33.43 -25.68
N VAL A 122 -1.25 -32.63 -24.66
CA VAL A 122 -2.35 -32.90 -23.72
C VAL A 122 -3.71 -32.37 -24.19
N LEU A 123 -3.73 -31.39 -25.09
CA LEU A 123 -4.95 -30.83 -25.67
C LEU A 123 -5.44 -31.58 -26.91
N GLN A 124 -4.58 -32.38 -27.57
CA GLN A 124 -4.93 -33.17 -28.75
C GLN A 124 -6.19 -34.06 -28.56
N PRO A 125 -6.40 -34.75 -27.42
CA PRO A 125 -7.60 -35.56 -27.20
C PRO A 125 -8.92 -34.76 -27.18
N TYR A 126 -8.84 -33.44 -26.96
CA TYR A 126 -9.98 -32.53 -26.92
C TYR A 126 -10.27 -31.89 -28.29
N GLY A 127 -9.55 -32.29 -29.34
CA GLY A 127 -9.73 -31.75 -30.69
C GLY A 127 -9.19 -30.33 -30.88
N ILE A 128 -8.48 -29.79 -29.89
CA ILE A 128 -7.85 -28.47 -29.96
C ILE A 128 -6.62 -28.56 -30.86
N GLN A 129 -6.55 -27.67 -31.84
CA GLN A 129 -5.48 -27.68 -32.84
C GLN A 129 -4.12 -27.30 -32.23
N ARG A 130 -3.08 -27.98 -32.70
CA ARG A 130 -1.70 -27.70 -32.31
C ARG A 130 -1.28 -26.30 -32.75
N ARG A 131 -0.49 -25.62 -31.92
CA ARG A 131 0.09 -24.29 -32.21
C ARG A 131 1.60 -24.29 -32.00
N SER A 132 2.33 -23.48 -32.76
CA SER A 132 3.78 -23.33 -32.57
C SER A 132 4.13 -22.58 -31.29
N GLY A 133 3.20 -21.78 -30.77
CA GLY A 133 3.32 -21.10 -29.48
C GLY A 133 1.95 -20.76 -28.93
N TRP A 134 1.80 -20.83 -27.60
CA TRP A 134 0.55 -20.56 -26.91
C TRP A 134 0.63 -19.23 -26.16
N ALA A 135 -0.36 -18.36 -26.32
CA ALA A 135 -0.48 -17.12 -25.55
C ALA A 135 -1.07 -17.41 -24.16
N ALA A 136 -0.31 -18.15 -23.36
CA ALA A 136 -0.71 -18.56 -22.01
C ALA A 136 -0.62 -17.41 -21.00
N ILE A 137 -1.26 -17.60 -19.86
CA ILE A 137 -0.96 -16.82 -18.66
C ILE A 137 0.18 -17.53 -17.94
N ASN A 138 1.31 -16.85 -17.80
CA ASN A 138 2.57 -17.41 -17.33
C ASN A 138 2.74 -17.01 -15.85
N PHE A 139 2.19 -17.82 -14.94
CA PHE A 139 2.26 -17.59 -13.50
C PHE A 139 3.70 -17.73 -12.98
N PHE A 140 4.03 -16.87 -12.02
CA PHE A 140 5.33 -16.72 -11.33
C PHE A 140 6.49 -16.21 -12.20
N PHE A 141 6.31 -16.06 -13.52
CA PHE A 141 7.32 -15.47 -14.39
C PHE A 141 7.61 -14.01 -14.02
N ASN A 142 8.89 -13.71 -13.86
CA ASN A 142 9.40 -12.36 -13.58
C ASN A 142 9.83 -11.65 -14.88
N THR A 143 8.85 -11.32 -15.72
CA THR A 143 9.06 -10.61 -16.99
C THR A 143 8.73 -9.13 -16.86
N GLU A 144 9.54 -8.27 -17.48
CA GLU A 144 9.29 -6.83 -17.58
C GLU A 144 9.70 -6.24 -18.93
N VAL A 145 9.14 -5.06 -19.22
CA VAL A 145 9.59 -4.18 -20.29
C VAL A 145 10.44 -3.08 -19.65
N ASP A 146 11.72 -3.03 -19.99
CA ASP A 146 12.64 -2.05 -19.41
C ASP A 146 12.48 -0.65 -20.03
N CYS A 147 13.27 0.32 -19.57
CA CYS A 147 13.21 1.70 -20.04
C CYS A 147 13.66 1.89 -21.50
N THR A 148 14.28 0.87 -22.11
CA THR A 148 14.65 0.85 -23.53
C THR A 148 13.58 0.18 -24.40
N GLY A 149 12.56 -0.40 -23.78
CA GLY A 149 11.53 -1.19 -24.45
C GLY A 149 11.92 -2.65 -24.69
N ALA A 150 13.03 -3.12 -24.10
CA ALA A 150 13.43 -4.52 -24.18
C ALA A 150 12.59 -5.37 -23.22
N ILE A 151 12.27 -6.59 -23.64
CA ILE A 151 11.64 -7.58 -22.76
C ILE A 151 12.76 -8.34 -22.06
N VAL A 152 12.76 -8.32 -20.74
CA VAL A 152 13.74 -9.01 -19.90
C VAL A 152 13.02 -9.95 -18.94
N SER A 153 13.67 -11.06 -18.62
CA SER A 153 13.19 -12.06 -17.67
C SER A 153 14.24 -12.26 -16.58
N GLY A 154 13.78 -12.31 -15.34
CA GLY A 154 14.60 -12.63 -14.17
C GLY A 154 14.12 -13.90 -13.48
N GLU A 155 14.79 -14.24 -12.38
CA GLU A 155 14.34 -15.33 -11.51
C GLU A 155 12.94 -15.04 -10.96
N ALA A 156 12.09 -16.07 -10.94
CA ALA A 156 10.76 -16.00 -10.35
C ALA A 156 10.82 -15.55 -8.89
N TRP A 157 9.84 -14.76 -8.47
CA TRP A 157 9.77 -14.27 -7.08
C TRP A 157 9.11 -15.26 -6.13
N SER A 158 8.53 -16.34 -6.66
CA SER A 158 7.81 -17.34 -5.89
C SER A 158 8.75 -18.08 -4.94
N ARG A 159 8.26 -18.35 -3.74
CA ARG A 159 8.93 -19.17 -2.73
C ARG A 159 8.17 -20.47 -2.52
N PRO A 160 8.76 -21.46 -1.82
CA PRO A 160 8.05 -22.69 -1.49
C PRO A 160 6.67 -22.41 -0.88
N GLY A 161 5.63 -22.90 -1.55
CA GLY A 161 4.24 -22.77 -1.15
C GLY A 161 3.54 -21.48 -1.58
N ASP A 162 4.19 -20.59 -2.36
CA ASP A 162 3.49 -19.47 -2.99
C ASP A 162 2.52 -19.98 -4.06
N TYR A 163 1.39 -19.26 -4.23
CA TYR A 163 0.31 -19.71 -5.10
C TYR A 163 -0.52 -18.56 -5.66
N VAL A 164 -1.24 -18.88 -6.74
CA VAL A 164 -2.39 -18.12 -7.23
C VAL A 164 -3.64 -18.97 -7.07
N LEU A 165 -4.70 -18.37 -6.51
CA LEU A 165 -6.03 -18.96 -6.37
C LEU A 165 -7.00 -18.21 -7.28
N LEU A 166 -7.58 -18.92 -8.24
CA LEU A 166 -8.51 -18.41 -9.23
C LEU A 166 -9.89 -19.00 -8.99
N ARG A 167 -10.97 -18.25 -9.22
CA ARG A 167 -12.34 -18.76 -9.23
C ARG A 167 -12.87 -18.80 -10.65
N ALA A 168 -13.40 -19.93 -11.08
CA ALA A 168 -14.02 -20.07 -12.39
C ALA A 168 -15.37 -19.35 -12.46
N SER A 169 -15.58 -18.53 -13.49
CA SER A 169 -16.84 -17.82 -13.73
C SER A 169 -17.86 -18.65 -14.51
N GLN A 170 -17.41 -19.72 -15.16
CA GLN A 170 -18.20 -20.64 -15.98
C GLN A 170 -17.47 -21.99 -16.05
N ASP A 171 -18.04 -22.98 -16.73
CA ASP A 171 -17.40 -24.28 -16.92
C ASP A 171 -16.22 -24.16 -17.90
N LEU A 172 -15.05 -24.65 -17.49
CA LEU A 172 -13.78 -24.48 -18.19
C LEU A 172 -13.04 -25.81 -18.35
N LEU A 173 -12.39 -25.96 -19.50
CA LEU A 173 -11.28 -26.87 -19.68
C LEU A 173 -9.98 -26.09 -19.43
N CYS A 174 -9.25 -26.45 -18.38
CA CYS A 174 -8.00 -25.79 -18.00
C CYS A 174 -6.80 -26.69 -18.28
N ALA A 175 -5.67 -26.08 -18.61
CA ALA A 175 -4.40 -26.78 -18.74
C ALA A 175 -3.30 -26.03 -18.01
N SER A 176 -2.42 -26.76 -17.33
CA SER A 176 -1.24 -26.20 -16.65
C SER A 176 0.00 -26.98 -17.06
N SER A 177 1.09 -26.27 -17.31
CA SER A 177 2.40 -26.83 -17.63
C SER A 177 3.42 -26.37 -16.59
N ALA A 178 4.20 -27.30 -16.03
CA ALA A 178 5.39 -26.94 -15.26
C ALA A 178 6.50 -26.57 -16.25
N CYS A 179 6.93 -25.31 -16.25
CA CYS A 179 7.93 -24.82 -17.20
C CYS A 179 9.21 -25.67 -17.15
N PRO A 180 9.70 -26.20 -18.29
CA PRO A 180 10.93 -26.97 -18.33
C PRO A 180 12.19 -26.10 -18.31
N ASP A 181 12.11 -24.78 -18.42
CA ASP A 181 13.27 -23.95 -18.76
C ASP A 181 14.38 -23.97 -17.70
N GLU A 182 15.54 -24.51 -18.05
CA GLU A 182 16.78 -24.44 -17.28
C GLU A 182 17.88 -23.58 -17.92
N ILE A 183 17.63 -23.01 -19.11
CA ILE A 183 18.68 -22.29 -19.87
C ILE A 183 18.73 -20.80 -19.52
N ASP A 184 17.67 -20.28 -18.88
CA ASP A 184 17.55 -18.91 -18.42
C ASP A 184 17.11 -18.86 -16.93
N PRO A 185 17.07 -17.66 -16.30
CA PRO A 185 16.85 -17.57 -14.86
C PRO A 185 15.40 -17.87 -14.42
N VAL A 186 14.42 -18.02 -15.32
CA VAL A 186 12.98 -17.99 -14.94
C VAL A 186 12.61 -19.05 -13.91
N ASN A 187 13.22 -20.23 -13.97
CA ASN A 187 13.02 -21.31 -12.98
C ASN A 187 14.15 -21.43 -11.95
N GLY A 188 14.97 -20.38 -11.76
CA GLY A 188 16.20 -20.46 -10.97
C GLY A 188 17.19 -21.51 -11.52
N TRP A 189 17.19 -21.74 -12.85
CA TRP A 189 17.98 -22.77 -13.54
C TRP A 189 17.73 -24.22 -13.08
N ASN A 190 16.70 -24.46 -12.26
CA ASN A 190 16.39 -25.78 -11.72
C ASN A 190 14.87 -26.02 -11.73
N PRO A 191 14.31 -26.48 -12.86
CA PRO A 191 12.89 -26.79 -12.97
C PRO A 191 12.42 -27.78 -11.91
N THR A 192 11.39 -27.40 -11.15
CA THR A 192 10.74 -28.21 -10.10
C THR A 192 9.26 -28.45 -10.39
N PRO A 193 8.60 -29.39 -9.68
CA PRO A 193 7.18 -29.65 -9.89
C PRO A 193 6.28 -28.50 -9.39
N ILE A 194 5.15 -28.30 -10.05
CA ILE A 194 4.05 -27.48 -9.53
C ILE A 194 2.91 -28.35 -8.99
N HIS A 195 2.04 -27.76 -8.18
CA HIS A 195 0.81 -28.38 -7.72
C HIS A 195 -0.41 -27.63 -8.26
N VAL A 196 -1.41 -28.36 -8.75
CA VAL A 196 -2.75 -27.82 -9.00
C VAL A 196 -3.77 -28.47 -8.07
N ARG A 197 -4.55 -27.66 -7.35
CA ARG A 197 -5.69 -28.11 -6.54
C ARG A 197 -6.97 -27.46 -7.02
N ILE A 198 -8.04 -28.25 -7.09
CA ILE A 198 -9.38 -27.77 -7.37
C ILE A 198 -10.20 -27.87 -6.09
N TYR A 199 -10.80 -26.75 -5.66
CA TYR A 199 -11.70 -26.71 -4.51
C TYR A 199 -13.17 -26.66 -4.97
N ASP A 200 -14.03 -27.25 -4.14
CA ASP A 200 -15.48 -27.29 -4.35
C ASP A 200 -16.07 -25.86 -4.45
N ALA A 201 -17.11 -25.68 -5.27
CA ALA A 201 -17.76 -24.38 -5.47
C ALA A 201 -18.50 -23.87 -4.22
N ALA A 202 -18.77 -24.76 -3.25
CA ALA A 202 -19.33 -24.40 -1.96
C ALA A 202 -18.32 -23.73 -1.01
N GLU A 203 -17.02 -23.80 -1.33
CA GLU A 203 -15.98 -23.14 -0.54
C GLU A 203 -16.03 -21.61 -0.72
N SER A 204 -15.55 -20.89 0.29
CA SER A 204 -15.46 -19.43 0.25
C SER A 204 -14.08 -18.98 0.69
N PHE A 205 -13.30 -18.50 -0.27
CA PHE A 205 -11.99 -17.91 -0.01
C PHE A 205 -12.07 -16.38 -0.06
N PRO A 206 -11.51 -15.67 0.94
CA PRO A 206 -11.48 -14.22 0.91
C PRO A 206 -10.54 -13.74 -0.19
N LYS A 207 -10.92 -12.62 -0.81
CA LYS A 207 -10.02 -11.84 -1.65
C LYS A 207 -8.81 -11.38 -0.83
N ALA A 208 -7.60 -11.75 -1.25
CA ALA A 208 -6.37 -11.32 -0.61
C ALA A 208 -5.19 -11.17 -1.57
N ILE A 209 -4.19 -10.39 -1.15
CA ILE A 209 -2.87 -10.32 -1.77
C ILE A 209 -1.86 -10.74 -0.70
N GLY A 210 -0.88 -11.56 -1.06
CA GLY A 210 0.20 -11.96 -0.17
C GLY A 210 1.28 -10.90 -0.12
N ARG A 211 1.71 -10.55 1.09
CA ARG A 211 2.80 -9.60 1.33
C ARG A 211 3.76 -10.15 2.38
N ARG A 212 5.04 -9.85 2.22
CA ARG A 212 6.09 -10.12 3.21
C ARG A 212 6.57 -8.79 3.79
N ALA A 213 6.70 -8.73 5.11
CA ALA A 213 7.19 -7.54 5.81
C ALA A 213 8.68 -7.29 5.58
N THR A 214 9.46 -8.37 5.54
CA THR A 214 10.89 -8.40 5.24
C THR A 214 11.20 -9.59 4.33
N ALA A 215 12.41 -9.65 3.78
CA ALA A 215 12.87 -10.78 2.99
C ALA A 215 12.73 -12.13 3.74
N GLU A 216 12.88 -12.16 5.06
CA GLU A 216 12.78 -13.41 5.84
C GLU A 216 11.38 -13.66 6.44
N SER A 217 10.44 -12.74 6.23
CA SER A 217 9.11 -12.85 6.84
C SER A 217 8.23 -13.89 6.12
N PRO A 218 7.38 -14.62 6.87
CA PRO A 218 6.33 -15.41 6.25
C PRO A 218 5.35 -14.51 5.49
N VAL A 219 4.72 -15.06 4.45
CA VAL A 219 3.68 -14.34 3.71
C VAL A 219 2.47 -14.11 4.61
N ARG A 220 1.92 -12.91 4.55
CA ARG A 220 0.68 -12.51 5.21
C ARG A 220 -0.31 -12.09 4.15
N LEU A 221 -1.52 -12.64 4.21
CA LEU A 221 -2.60 -12.26 3.32
C LEU A 221 -3.21 -10.93 3.76
N THR A 222 -3.62 -10.11 2.79
CA THR A 222 -4.47 -8.94 3.03
C THR A 222 -5.71 -9.36 3.81
N ARG A 223 -6.08 -8.54 4.80
CA ARG A 223 -7.23 -8.76 5.66
C ARG A 223 -8.22 -7.61 5.62
N SER A 224 -9.42 -7.90 6.07
CA SER A 224 -10.45 -6.89 6.29
C SER A 224 -10.16 -6.12 7.58
N SER A 225 -10.46 -4.83 7.58
CA SER A 225 -10.64 -4.05 8.80
C SER A 225 -11.99 -4.35 9.47
N GLY A 226 -12.18 -3.96 10.73
CA GLY A 226 -13.49 -3.97 11.38
C GLY A 226 -14.54 -3.09 10.69
N PHE A 227 -14.14 -2.22 9.76
CA PHE A 227 -15.02 -1.31 9.00
C PHE A 227 -15.31 -1.83 7.59
N THR A 228 -14.53 -2.81 7.10
CA THR A 228 -14.59 -3.28 5.71
C THR A 228 -15.98 -3.78 5.32
N ALA A 229 -16.69 -4.46 6.22
CA ALA A 229 -18.04 -4.96 5.95
C ALA A 229 -19.05 -3.84 5.64
N ARG A 230 -18.84 -2.61 6.14
CA ARG A 230 -19.66 -1.44 5.79
C ARG A 230 -19.14 -0.73 4.56
N ILE A 231 -17.82 -0.56 4.46
CA ILE A 231 -17.18 0.06 3.30
C ILE A 231 -17.56 -0.67 2.00
N GLN A 232 -17.55 -2.00 2.01
CA GLN A 232 -17.91 -2.85 0.85
C GLN A 232 -19.36 -2.70 0.40
N THR A 233 -20.26 -2.19 1.25
CA THR A 233 -21.65 -1.88 0.84
C THR A 233 -21.74 -0.57 0.06
N LEU A 234 -20.71 0.27 0.11
CA LEU A 234 -20.67 1.62 -0.46
C LEU A 234 -19.73 1.73 -1.66
N THR A 235 -18.76 0.81 -1.80
CA THR A 235 -17.79 0.80 -2.90
C THR A 235 -17.16 -0.58 -3.09
N ASP A 236 -16.84 -0.91 -4.33
CA ASP A 236 -16.01 -2.05 -4.74
C ASP A 236 -14.58 -1.63 -5.14
N ASP A 237 -14.31 -0.32 -5.18
CA ASP A 237 -13.00 0.28 -5.50
C ASP A 237 -12.09 0.27 -4.28
N LEU A 238 -11.64 -0.94 -3.93
CA LEU A 238 -10.71 -1.21 -2.84
C LEU A 238 -9.30 -1.48 -3.39
N THR A 239 -8.30 -0.97 -2.68
CA THR A 239 -6.89 -1.29 -2.89
C THR A 239 -6.30 -1.95 -1.66
N GLU A 240 -5.23 -2.72 -1.85
CA GLU A 240 -4.38 -3.15 -0.75
C GLU A 240 -3.54 -1.97 -0.27
N TYR A 241 -3.51 -1.77 1.05
CA TYR A 241 -2.57 -0.87 1.70
C TYR A 241 -2.10 -1.50 3.01
N ASN A 242 -0.81 -1.85 3.08
CA ASN A 242 -0.17 -2.41 4.27
C ASN A 242 -0.96 -3.59 4.86
N GLY A 243 -1.33 -4.56 4.04
CA GLY A 243 -2.02 -5.78 4.44
C GLY A 243 -3.50 -5.59 4.75
N PHE A 244 -4.11 -4.45 4.44
CA PHE A 244 -5.55 -4.23 4.62
C PHE A 244 -6.21 -3.76 3.33
N TRP A 245 -7.49 -4.11 3.17
CA TRP A 245 -8.34 -3.52 2.14
C TRP A 245 -8.77 -2.10 2.57
N VAL A 246 -8.49 -1.10 1.74
CA VAL A 246 -8.89 0.30 1.96
C VAL A 246 -9.57 0.87 0.70
N PRO A 247 -10.55 1.76 0.85
CA PRO A 247 -11.24 2.34 -0.30
C PRO A 247 -10.40 3.42 -0.99
N ASN A 248 -10.26 3.36 -2.32
CA ASN A 248 -9.69 4.47 -3.09
C ASN A 248 -10.65 5.67 -3.13
N ARG A 249 -11.94 5.37 -3.30
CA ARG A 249 -13.05 6.33 -3.38
C ARG A 249 -14.37 5.60 -3.11
N PHE A 250 -15.42 6.38 -2.87
CA PHE A 250 -16.80 5.93 -2.74
C PHE A 250 -17.58 6.37 -3.98
N ALA A 251 -17.93 5.40 -4.84
CA ALA A 251 -18.44 5.65 -6.19
C ALA A 251 -19.68 6.58 -6.23
N HIS A 252 -20.56 6.50 -5.23
CA HIS A 252 -21.78 7.31 -5.14
C HIS A 252 -21.54 8.82 -4.94
N HIS A 253 -20.41 9.20 -4.35
CA HIS A 253 -20.05 10.60 -4.07
C HIS A 253 -18.96 11.09 -5.02
N GLY A 254 -17.98 10.24 -5.29
CA GLY A 254 -16.78 10.61 -6.03
C GLY A 254 -15.83 11.49 -5.21
N ILE A 255 -14.60 11.61 -5.72
CA ILE A 255 -13.47 12.21 -5.00
C ILE A 255 -13.72 13.69 -4.63
N GLN A 256 -14.52 14.42 -5.41
CA GLN A 256 -14.81 15.84 -5.15
C GLN A 256 -15.73 16.03 -3.94
N ASP A 257 -16.80 15.26 -3.84
CA ASP A 257 -17.74 15.39 -2.73
C ASP A 257 -17.13 14.91 -1.41
N GLU A 258 -16.32 13.85 -1.46
CA GLU A 258 -15.50 13.39 -0.32
C GLU A 258 -14.58 14.51 0.19
N TYR A 259 -13.87 15.17 -0.73
CA TYR A 259 -12.99 16.29 -0.41
C TYR A 259 -13.73 17.47 0.21
N TRP A 260 -14.86 17.90 -0.38
CA TRP A 260 -15.63 19.01 0.16
C TRP A 260 -16.31 18.66 1.50
N ALA A 261 -16.70 17.40 1.70
CA ALA A 261 -17.16 16.94 3.00
C ALA A 261 -16.08 17.10 4.07
N LEU A 262 -14.84 16.70 3.79
CA LEU A 262 -13.72 16.92 4.71
C LEU A 262 -13.51 18.41 5.02
N ARG A 263 -13.47 19.28 4.00
CA ARG A 263 -13.12 20.70 4.16
C ARG A 263 -14.20 21.54 4.84
N GLU A 264 -15.47 21.25 4.57
CA GLU A 264 -16.60 22.07 4.99
C GLU A 264 -17.45 21.44 6.10
N ARG A 265 -17.39 20.11 6.24
CA ARG A 265 -18.28 19.31 7.10
C ARG A 265 -17.47 18.33 7.94
N ALA A 266 -17.57 17.04 7.65
CA ALA A 266 -16.72 16.00 8.20
C ALA A 266 -16.59 14.83 7.21
N ALA A 267 -15.50 14.09 7.34
CA ALA A 267 -15.20 12.88 6.60
C ALA A 267 -14.78 11.74 7.55
N LEU A 268 -15.17 10.51 7.20
CA LEU A 268 -14.83 9.28 7.93
C LEU A 268 -13.88 8.41 7.11
N MET A 269 -12.76 7.99 7.69
CA MET A 269 -11.70 7.28 6.94
C MET A 269 -11.15 6.10 7.74
N ASP A 270 -10.93 4.98 7.06
CA ASP A 270 -10.30 3.81 7.66
C ASP A 270 -8.77 3.91 7.59
N LEU A 271 -8.12 4.05 8.74
CA LEU A 271 -6.67 4.08 8.92
C LEU A 271 -6.16 2.84 9.68
N SER A 272 -6.91 1.74 9.63
CA SER A 272 -6.55 0.47 10.28
C SER A 272 -5.23 -0.10 9.76
N ALA A 273 -4.83 0.26 8.54
CA ALA A 273 -3.58 -0.15 7.90
C ALA A 273 -2.30 0.35 8.59
N LEU A 274 -2.37 1.47 9.34
CA LEU A 274 -1.24 1.95 10.15
C LEU A 274 -0.79 0.88 11.14
N ARG A 275 0.50 0.81 11.43
CA ARG A 275 1.07 -0.19 12.33
C ARG A 275 1.07 0.30 13.76
N LYS A 276 0.57 -0.53 14.67
CA LYS A 276 0.50 -0.24 16.10
C LYS A 276 1.33 -1.26 16.85
N PHE A 277 2.27 -0.77 17.66
CA PHE A 277 3.13 -1.57 18.50
C PHE A 277 3.01 -1.10 19.94
N ASP A 278 2.62 -2.01 20.83
CA ASP A 278 2.71 -1.76 22.26
C ASP A 278 4.16 -2.00 22.70
N VAL A 279 4.70 -1.04 23.43
CA VAL A 279 6.06 -1.04 23.97
C VAL A 279 5.93 -0.95 25.49
N THR A 280 6.12 -2.09 26.14
CA THR A 280 5.86 -2.26 27.59
C THR A 280 7.09 -2.83 28.29
N GLY A 281 7.25 -2.52 29.57
CA GLY A 281 8.35 -3.03 30.41
C GLY A 281 9.17 -1.91 31.03
N THR A 282 10.07 -2.27 31.94
CA THR A 282 10.83 -1.31 32.76
C THR A 282 11.71 -0.38 31.94
N ASP A 283 12.17 -0.83 30.77
CA ASP A 283 13.00 -0.04 29.85
C ASP A 283 12.25 0.55 28.65
N ALA A 284 10.89 0.51 28.64
CA ALA A 284 10.10 1.00 27.49
C ALA A 284 10.39 2.47 27.19
N PHE A 285 10.50 3.29 28.23
CA PHE A 285 10.94 4.67 28.14
C PHE A 285 12.35 4.78 27.53
N ASN A 286 13.31 4.00 28.04
CA ASN A 286 14.70 4.05 27.59
C ASN A 286 14.86 3.67 26.11
N LEU A 287 14.14 2.63 25.67
CA LEU A 287 14.07 2.24 24.27
C LEU A 287 13.56 3.39 23.40
N LEU A 288 12.37 3.93 23.70
CA LEU A 288 11.75 4.98 22.88
C LEU A 288 12.53 6.29 22.94
N GLN A 289 13.08 6.65 24.10
CA GLN A 289 13.96 7.80 24.24
C GLN A 289 15.25 7.64 23.42
N THR A 290 15.73 6.42 23.20
CA THR A 290 16.92 6.14 22.37
C THR A 290 16.58 6.10 20.87
N ALA A 291 15.45 5.49 20.50
CA ALA A 291 15.07 5.22 19.13
C ALA A 291 14.38 6.40 18.42
N PHE A 292 13.61 7.21 19.15
CA PHE A 292 12.71 8.21 18.57
C PHE A 292 13.33 9.61 18.56
N SER A 293 13.07 10.39 17.51
CA SER A 293 13.67 11.73 17.34
C SER A 293 13.15 12.77 18.34
N ARG A 294 11.96 12.58 18.90
CA ARG A 294 11.37 13.46 19.93
C ARG A 294 11.88 13.12 21.33
N ASP A 295 11.70 14.07 22.24
CA ASP A 295 11.99 13.89 23.67
C ASP A 295 10.76 13.31 24.38
N VAL A 296 10.77 12.00 24.58
CA VAL A 296 9.68 11.22 25.21
C VAL A 296 9.51 11.61 26.68
N SER A 297 10.58 12.10 27.34
CA SER A 297 10.52 12.55 28.74
C SER A 297 9.56 13.72 28.97
N LYS A 298 9.24 14.47 27.91
CA LYS A 298 8.31 15.61 27.94
C LYS A 298 6.85 15.24 27.72
N LEU A 299 6.57 13.98 27.39
CA LEU A 299 5.19 13.52 27.22
C LEU A 299 4.60 13.25 28.59
N ALA A 300 3.47 13.88 28.92
CA ALA A 300 2.65 13.44 30.04
C ALA A 300 1.85 12.18 29.64
N ILE A 301 1.34 11.46 30.63
CA ILE A 301 0.34 10.41 30.42
C ILE A 301 -0.86 11.02 29.66
N GLY A 302 -1.37 10.33 28.63
CA GLY A 302 -2.41 10.87 27.75
C GLY A 302 -1.91 11.87 26.70
N GLN A 303 -0.59 11.98 26.50
CA GLN A 303 0.01 12.80 25.45
C GLN A 303 0.68 11.94 24.40
N SER A 304 0.62 12.40 23.16
CA SER A 304 1.31 11.80 22.04
C SER A 304 2.28 12.79 21.38
N ALA A 305 3.25 12.29 20.61
CA ALA A 305 4.12 13.12 19.80
C ALA A 305 4.53 12.46 18.50
N TYR A 306 4.46 13.25 17.43
CA TYR A 306 4.97 12.90 16.12
C TYR A 306 6.48 13.10 16.02
N GLY A 307 7.17 12.15 15.41
CA GLY A 307 8.62 12.11 15.24
C GLY A 307 9.05 10.96 14.34
N CYS A 308 10.34 10.65 14.34
CA CYS A 308 10.95 9.70 13.43
C CYS A 308 11.69 8.59 14.18
N LEU A 309 11.67 7.39 13.62
CA LEU A 309 12.70 6.38 13.78
C LEU A 309 13.81 6.67 12.75
N LEU A 310 15.06 6.70 13.20
CA LEU A 310 16.19 7.10 12.38
C LEU A 310 17.23 5.99 12.27
N ASN A 311 17.97 5.96 11.16
CA ASN A 311 19.18 5.17 11.05
C ASN A 311 20.42 5.95 11.58
N LEU A 312 21.58 5.30 11.58
CA LEU A 312 22.83 5.89 12.10
C LEU A 312 23.32 7.10 11.29
N HIS A 313 22.93 7.21 10.03
CA HIS A 313 23.26 8.33 9.15
C HIS A 313 22.21 9.46 9.19
N GLY A 314 21.21 9.34 10.08
CA GLY A 314 20.18 10.37 10.29
C GLY A 314 19.05 10.35 9.25
N GLY A 315 18.98 9.33 8.39
CA GLY A 315 17.86 9.11 7.49
C GLY A 315 16.63 8.54 8.19
N ILE A 316 15.43 8.83 7.68
CA ILE A 316 14.16 8.43 8.27
C ILE A 316 13.85 6.98 7.88
N ILE A 317 13.94 6.07 8.85
CA ILE A 317 13.47 4.68 8.68
C ILE A 317 11.94 4.68 8.60
N ASP A 318 11.31 5.40 9.53
CA ASP A 318 9.88 5.63 9.54
C ASP A 318 9.54 6.91 10.31
N ASP A 319 8.37 7.48 10.01
CA ASP A 319 7.74 8.51 10.83
C ASP A 319 6.48 7.97 11.53
N GLY A 320 6.11 8.57 12.65
CA GLY A 320 5.00 8.05 13.43
C GLY A 320 4.76 8.81 14.71
N ILE A 321 3.86 8.27 15.53
CA ILE A 321 3.39 8.89 16.75
C ILE A 321 3.62 7.95 17.94
N VAL A 322 4.34 8.44 18.96
CA VAL A 322 4.45 7.76 20.26
C VAL A 322 3.36 8.28 21.19
N PHE A 323 2.59 7.38 21.77
CA PHE A 323 1.57 7.61 22.80
C PHE A 323 2.11 7.15 24.16
N ARG A 324 2.05 8.01 25.19
CA ARG A 324 2.39 7.63 26.57
C ARG A 324 1.12 7.24 27.32
N LEU A 325 0.86 5.92 27.42
CA LEU A 325 -0.37 5.36 27.99
C LEU A 325 -0.34 5.36 29.52
N THR A 326 0.80 4.94 30.10
CA THR A 326 1.05 4.92 31.55
C THR A 326 2.49 5.39 31.82
N GLU A 327 3.03 5.13 33.01
CA GLU A 327 4.44 5.37 33.28
C GLU A 327 5.38 4.43 32.48
N GLN A 328 4.95 3.18 32.27
CA GLN A 328 5.75 2.11 31.66
C GLN A 328 5.17 1.56 30.36
N ASP A 329 3.95 1.97 29.99
CA ASP A 329 3.29 1.51 28.77
C ASP A 329 3.23 2.65 27.75
N TYR A 330 3.75 2.33 26.58
CA TYR A 330 3.76 3.22 25.42
C TYR A 330 3.19 2.49 24.23
N ARG A 331 2.73 3.27 23.25
CA ARG A 331 2.34 2.75 21.94
C ARG A 331 2.99 3.56 20.85
N TYR A 332 3.63 2.88 19.91
CA TYR A 332 4.13 3.49 18.68
C TYR A 332 3.16 3.18 17.54
N VAL A 333 2.71 4.22 16.85
CA VAL A 333 1.93 4.12 15.62
C VAL A 333 2.78 4.60 14.46
N GLY A 334 3.19 3.68 13.59
CA GLY A 334 4.03 3.93 12.41
C GLY A 334 3.41 3.39 11.13
N ASN A 335 4.21 3.27 10.08
CA ASN A 335 3.77 2.85 8.75
C ASN A 335 4.15 1.41 8.42
N PHE A 336 5.26 0.89 8.97
CA PHE A 336 5.87 -0.34 8.45
C PHE A 336 5.94 -1.49 9.46
N ASP A 337 5.74 -2.72 8.98
CA ASP A 337 5.96 -3.91 9.81
C ASP A 337 7.42 -4.04 10.28
N SER A 338 8.37 -3.48 9.52
CA SER A 338 9.81 -3.48 9.84
C SER A 338 10.16 -2.65 11.08
N ASP A 339 9.28 -1.78 11.56
CA ASP A 339 9.53 -0.97 12.75
C ASP A 339 9.70 -1.85 14.00
N GLU A 340 8.96 -2.96 14.08
CA GLU A 340 9.12 -3.95 15.14
C GLU A 340 10.51 -4.57 15.12
N VAL A 341 11.02 -4.91 13.93
CA VAL A 341 12.37 -5.46 13.75
C VAL A 341 13.42 -4.44 14.18
N TRP A 342 13.23 -3.18 13.80
CA TRP A 342 14.14 -2.10 14.15
C TRP A 342 14.17 -1.84 15.67
N LEU A 343 13.00 -1.70 16.30
CA LEU A 343 12.89 -1.49 17.75
C LEU A 343 13.46 -2.68 18.53
N ASN A 344 13.23 -3.92 18.09
CA ASN A 344 13.81 -5.11 18.71
C ASN A 344 15.33 -5.14 18.59
N ARG A 345 15.89 -4.72 17.44
CA ARG A 345 17.35 -4.61 17.26
C ARG A 345 17.96 -3.63 18.26
N ILE A 346 17.33 -2.47 18.47
CA ILE A 346 17.79 -1.48 19.45
C ILE A 346 17.69 -2.05 20.87
N ALA A 347 16.56 -2.68 21.21
CA ALA A 347 16.38 -3.30 22.51
C ALA A 347 17.49 -4.33 22.82
N GLN A 348 17.83 -5.17 21.84
CA GLN A 348 18.92 -6.14 21.95
C GLN A 348 20.29 -5.46 22.09
N GLN A 349 20.58 -4.46 21.26
CA GLN A 349 21.86 -3.74 21.27
C GLN A 349 22.16 -3.08 22.62
N PHE A 350 21.13 -2.56 23.29
CA PHE A 350 21.25 -1.88 24.59
C PHE A 350 20.85 -2.77 25.79
N SER A 351 20.55 -4.05 25.56
CA SER A 351 20.10 -5.00 26.59
C SER A 351 18.88 -4.52 27.40
N PHE A 352 17.96 -3.80 26.76
CA PHE A 352 16.75 -3.28 27.40
C PHE A 352 15.74 -4.40 27.70
N GLN A 353 15.17 -4.38 28.90
CA GLN A 353 14.09 -5.26 29.31
C GLN A 353 12.73 -4.69 28.87
N VAL A 354 12.38 -4.98 27.61
CA VAL A 354 11.17 -4.48 26.96
C VAL A 354 10.50 -5.56 26.14
N LYS A 355 9.17 -5.51 26.08
CA LYS A 355 8.35 -6.27 25.15
C LYS A 355 7.78 -5.31 24.12
N ILE A 356 8.08 -5.56 22.85
CA ILE A 356 7.49 -4.89 21.70
C ILE A 356 6.54 -5.89 21.05
N GLN A 357 5.26 -5.52 20.90
CA GLN A 357 4.26 -6.40 20.33
C GLN A 357 3.41 -5.65 19.31
N SER A 358 3.35 -6.18 18.08
CA SER A 358 2.36 -5.73 17.11
C SER A 358 0.93 -6.04 17.57
N ILE A 359 0.11 -5.00 17.69
CA ILE A 359 -1.31 -5.08 18.07
C ILE A 359 -2.23 -4.56 16.96
N SER A 360 -1.70 -4.38 15.75
CA SER A 360 -2.44 -3.83 14.60
C SER A 360 -3.70 -4.65 14.23
N HIS A 361 -3.78 -5.91 14.66
CA HIS A 361 -4.93 -6.80 14.46
C HIS A 361 -5.99 -6.69 15.56
N LEU A 362 -5.67 -6.08 16.70
CA LEU A 362 -6.57 -5.89 17.85
C LEU A 362 -7.08 -4.45 17.95
N LEU A 363 -6.44 -3.52 17.25
CA LEU A 363 -6.71 -2.09 17.38
C LEU A 363 -6.82 -1.43 16.01
N HIS A 364 -8.05 -1.29 15.55
CA HIS A 364 -8.39 -0.69 14.27
C HIS A 364 -8.70 0.80 14.47
N ASN A 365 -8.38 1.62 13.47
CA ASN A 365 -8.38 3.07 13.59
C ASN A 365 -9.33 3.68 12.56
N LEU A 366 -10.30 4.44 13.04
CA LEU A 366 -11.22 5.22 12.21
C LEU A 366 -11.01 6.71 12.47
N ALA A 367 -10.65 7.46 11.44
CA ALA A 367 -10.46 8.90 11.55
C ALA A 367 -11.76 9.64 11.21
N LEU A 368 -12.22 10.49 12.11
CA LEU A 368 -13.30 11.45 11.90
C LEU A 368 -12.70 12.85 11.84
N GLN A 369 -12.63 13.44 10.64
CA GLN A 369 -11.91 14.69 10.39
C GLN A 369 -12.81 15.72 9.71
N GLY A 370 -12.52 17.00 9.88
CA GLY A 370 -13.30 18.13 9.35
C GLY A 370 -13.88 19.02 10.46
N PRO A 371 -14.33 20.24 10.12
CA PRO A 371 -14.78 21.24 11.08
C PRO A 371 -15.97 20.81 11.95
N ARG A 372 -16.80 19.85 11.50
CA ARG A 372 -17.94 19.29 12.26
C ARG A 372 -17.61 18.03 13.07
N SER A 373 -16.38 17.51 12.97
CA SER A 373 -15.97 16.25 13.65
C SER A 373 -16.25 16.28 15.16
N ARG A 374 -15.92 17.38 15.84
CA ARG A 374 -16.18 17.56 17.27
C ARG A 374 -17.67 17.56 17.59
N ASP A 375 -18.49 18.25 16.82
CA ASP A 375 -19.93 18.34 17.08
C ASP A 375 -20.63 16.98 16.92
N ILE A 376 -20.19 16.19 15.96
CA ILE A 376 -20.67 14.81 15.72
C ILE A 376 -20.29 13.90 16.90
N LEU A 377 -19.04 14.01 17.37
CA LEU A 377 -18.49 13.09 18.36
C LEU A 377 -18.88 13.45 19.80
N ARG A 378 -19.07 14.73 20.11
CA ARG A 378 -19.37 15.27 21.45
C ARG A 378 -20.52 14.54 22.17
N PRO A 379 -21.71 14.31 21.57
CA PRO A 379 -22.81 13.66 22.28
C PRO A 379 -22.62 12.16 22.51
N LEU A 380 -21.63 11.54 21.86
CA LEU A 380 -21.40 10.10 21.89
C LEU A 380 -20.32 9.70 22.89
N VAL A 381 -19.43 10.64 23.24
CA VAL A 381 -18.22 10.33 24.01
C VAL A 381 -18.43 10.48 25.50
N ILE A 382 -17.98 9.46 26.24
CA ILE A 382 -17.78 9.51 27.69
C ILE A 382 -16.31 9.14 27.93
N LEU A 383 -15.53 10.06 28.49
CA LEU A 383 -14.11 9.83 28.78
C LEU A 383 -13.93 9.15 30.14
N ASP A 384 -12.95 8.25 30.21
CA ASP A 384 -12.53 7.65 31.47
C ASP A 384 -11.80 8.68 32.35
N PRO A 385 -11.90 8.56 33.69
CA PRO A 385 -11.09 9.37 34.59
C PRO A 385 -9.60 8.99 34.47
N GLY A 386 -8.72 9.92 34.88
CA GLY A 386 -7.26 9.67 34.93
C GLY A 386 -6.47 10.30 33.79
N TYR A 387 -7.15 10.92 32.82
CA TYR A 387 -6.54 11.76 31.79
C TYR A 387 -6.70 13.24 32.13
N ALA A 388 -5.93 14.10 31.44
CA ALA A 388 -6.01 15.56 31.63
C ALA A 388 -7.34 16.17 31.15
N ALA A 389 -8.07 15.48 30.27
CA ALA A 389 -9.34 15.93 29.70
C ALA A 389 -10.50 15.20 30.38
N ASN A 390 -11.53 15.94 30.82
CA ASN A 390 -12.76 15.37 31.38
C ASN A 390 -13.87 15.27 30.33
N THR A 391 -13.83 16.15 29.33
CA THR A 391 -14.75 16.17 28.20
C THR A 391 -13.99 16.20 26.87
N LEU A 392 -14.69 15.96 25.77
CA LEU A 392 -14.09 16.03 24.42
C LEU A 392 -13.58 17.44 24.09
N ASP A 393 -14.21 18.49 24.61
CA ASP A 393 -13.81 19.88 24.37
C ASP A 393 -12.49 20.23 25.09
N ASP A 394 -12.19 19.55 26.21
CA ASP A 394 -10.93 19.70 26.96
C ASP A 394 -9.75 18.98 26.29
N LEU A 395 -10.02 18.04 25.37
CA LEU A 395 -8.99 17.22 24.75
C LEU A 395 -8.15 18.06 23.78
N ALA A 396 -6.98 18.51 24.22
CA ALA A 396 -6.08 19.35 23.42
C ALA A 396 -5.42 18.58 22.25
N TYR A 397 -4.90 19.31 21.26
CA TYR A 397 -4.18 18.72 20.13
C TYR A 397 -2.97 17.88 20.60
N PHE A 398 -2.75 16.70 19.99
CA PHE A 398 -1.76 15.69 20.45
C PHE A 398 -1.98 15.19 21.89
N ARG A 399 -3.24 15.22 22.36
CA ARG A 399 -3.69 14.48 23.54
C ARG A 399 -4.65 13.37 23.14
N PHE A 400 -4.72 12.36 23.99
CA PHE A 400 -5.68 11.28 23.88
C PHE A 400 -6.21 10.90 25.26
N ALA A 401 -7.35 10.21 25.26
CA ALA A 401 -7.94 9.61 26.44
C ALA A 401 -8.61 8.28 26.05
N THR A 402 -8.78 7.38 27.01
CA THR A 402 -9.69 6.24 26.85
C THR A 402 -11.10 6.63 27.27
N GLY A 403 -12.07 5.85 26.83
CA GLY A 403 -13.46 6.04 27.19
C GLY A 403 -14.37 5.17 26.34
N THR A 404 -15.59 5.64 26.12
CA THR A 404 -16.56 5.01 25.23
C THR A 404 -17.11 5.98 24.20
N ILE A 405 -17.49 5.45 23.04
CA ILE A 405 -18.24 6.14 21.99
C ILE A 405 -19.55 5.38 21.82
N ALA A 406 -20.66 5.95 22.26
CA ALA A 406 -21.96 5.27 22.34
C ALA A 406 -21.87 3.89 23.06
N GLY A 407 -21.08 3.80 24.13
CA GLY A 407 -20.86 2.56 24.88
C GLY A 407 -19.82 1.60 24.28
N ILE A 408 -19.22 1.91 23.13
CA ILE A 408 -18.12 1.14 22.54
C ILE A 408 -16.80 1.58 23.16
N PRO A 409 -16.03 0.70 23.82
CA PRO A 409 -14.71 1.05 24.36
C PRO A 409 -13.75 1.52 23.27
N ALA A 410 -13.12 2.68 23.49
CA ALA A 410 -12.24 3.30 22.50
C ALA A 410 -11.08 4.07 23.15
N LEU A 411 -9.98 4.20 22.42
CA LEU A 411 -9.00 5.26 22.63
C LEU A 411 -9.28 6.38 21.63
N ILE A 412 -9.49 7.60 22.13
CA ILE A 412 -9.84 8.78 21.35
C ILE A 412 -8.64 9.72 21.34
N SER A 413 -8.03 9.91 20.17
CA SER A 413 -6.86 10.77 19.99
C SER A 413 -7.21 12.01 19.17
N ARG A 414 -6.84 13.20 19.64
CA ARG A 414 -6.94 14.44 18.83
C ARG A 414 -5.70 14.60 17.95
N THR A 415 -5.62 13.73 16.95
CA THR A 415 -4.58 13.65 15.91
C THR A 415 -5.22 13.52 14.53
N GLY A 416 -4.43 13.67 13.47
CA GLY A 416 -4.96 13.70 12.11
C GLY A 416 -3.95 13.84 10.99
N TYR A 417 -4.36 13.46 9.79
CA TYR A 417 -3.52 13.44 8.59
C TYR A 417 -4.13 14.22 7.41
N THR A 418 -5.05 15.16 7.67
CA THR A 418 -5.76 15.94 6.62
C THR A 418 -5.57 17.46 6.69
N GLY A 419 -4.93 17.96 7.75
CA GLY A 419 -4.87 19.41 8.04
C GLY A 419 -6.17 20.00 8.62
N GLU A 420 -7.16 19.17 8.95
CA GLU A 420 -8.41 19.60 9.62
C GLU A 420 -8.40 19.30 11.12
N LEU A 421 -9.34 19.92 11.84
CA LEU A 421 -9.78 19.43 13.15
C LEU A 421 -10.26 17.98 12.99
N GLY A 422 -9.91 17.10 13.92
CA GLY A 422 -10.39 15.73 13.88
C GLY A 422 -9.89 14.88 15.03
N TYR A 423 -10.35 13.63 15.00
CA TYR A 423 -10.04 12.62 15.99
C TYR A 423 -9.74 11.28 15.29
N GLU A 424 -8.81 10.53 15.84
CA GLU A 424 -8.55 9.13 15.51
C GLU A 424 -9.13 8.24 16.61
N LEU A 425 -10.00 7.32 16.21
CA LEU A 425 -10.83 6.50 17.08
C LEU A 425 -10.36 5.05 16.98
N PHE A 426 -9.67 4.59 18.02
CA PHE A 426 -9.08 3.27 18.06
C PHE A 426 -9.99 2.30 18.81
N VAL A 427 -10.45 1.23 18.15
CA VAL A 427 -11.39 0.24 18.70
C VAL A 427 -10.98 -1.19 18.35
N HIS A 428 -11.52 -2.16 19.10
CA HIS A 428 -11.43 -3.57 18.72
C HIS A 428 -12.19 -3.82 17.41
N PRO A 429 -11.65 -4.62 16.45
CA PRO A 429 -12.29 -4.87 15.15
C PRO A 429 -13.72 -5.38 15.25
N ASP A 430 -14.06 -6.19 16.26
CA ASP A 430 -15.42 -6.73 16.46
C ASP A 430 -16.48 -5.65 16.68
N ARG A 431 -16.08 -4.44 17.10
CA ARG A 431 -16.98 -3.30 17.29
C ARG A 431 -16.88 -2.28 16.15
N GLY A 432 -16.07 -2.55 15.12
CA GLY A 432 -15.82 -1.61 14.04
C GLY A 432 -17.06 -1.27 13.22
N ALA A 433 -17.84 -2.28 12.81
CA ALA A 433 -19.07 -2.08 12.05
C ALA A 433 -20.12 -1.29 12.84
N GLU A 434 -20.24 -1.55 14.14
CA GLU A 434 -21.13 -0.80 15.03
C GLU A 434 -20.68 0.66 15.18
N LEU A 435 -19.39 0.91 15.40
CA LEU A 435 -18.85 2.27 15.47
C LEU A 435 -19.12 3.05 14.17
N TRP A 436 -18.92 2.40 13.01
CA TRP A 436 -19.21 3.00 11.71
C TRP A 436 -20.67 3.44 11.63
N ASP A 437 -21.61 2.54 11.95
CA ASP A 437 -23.05 2.82 11.88
C ASP A 437 -23.44 3.97 12.82
N VAL A 438 -22.95 3.96 14.06
CA VAL A 438 -23.17 5.02 15.05
C VAL A 438 -22.69 6.39 14.54
N LEU A 439 -21.47 6.45 13.99
CA LEU A 439 -20.90 7.71 13.52
C LEU A 439 -21.59 8.20 12.25
N MET A 440 -21.89 7.32 11.30
CA MET A 440 -22.63 7.68 10.09
C MET A 440 -24.02 8.20 10.42
N GLN A 441 -24.72 7.58 11.37
CA GLN A 441 -26.03 8.04 11.82
C GLN A 441 -25.96 9.40 12.53
N ALA A 442 -25.04 9.57 13.48
CA ALA A 442 -24.87 10.83 14.21
C ALA A 442 -24.36 11.96 13.31
N GLY A 443 -23.56 11.62 12.29
CA GLY A 443 -22.97 12.56 11.34
C GLY A 443 -23.88 12.94 10.17
N ALA A 444 -24.95 12.18 9.89
CA ALA A 444 -25.84 12.45 8.76
C ALA A 444 -26.44 13.88 8.78
N PRO A 445 -26.93 14.44 9.91
CA PRO A 445 -27.40 15.83 9.97
C PRO A 445 -26.31 16.87 9.69
N PHE A 446 -25.04 16.50 9.85
CA PHE A 446 -23.87 17.34 9.59
C PHE A 446 -23.29 17.13 8.19
N GLY A 447 -23.88 16.23 7.38
CA GLY A 447 -23.40 15.88 6.05
C GLY A 447 -22.06 15.15 6.05
N LEU A 448 -21.83 14.30 7.07
CA LEU A 448 -20.70 13.37 7.13
C LEU A 448 -20.72 12.42 5.94
N LEU A 449 -19.60 12.29 5.24
CA LEU A 449 -19.40 11.29 4.20
C LEU A 449 -18.19 10.40 4.52
N PRO A 450 -18.18 9.13 4.07
CA PRO A 450 -16.94 8.36 4.07
C PRO A 450 -15.97 8.93 3.01
N MET A 451 -14.67 8.80 3.23
CA MET A 451 -13.62 9.30 2.34
C MET A 451 -12.55 8.25 2.07
N GLY A 452 -12.14 8.12 0.81
CA GLY A 452 -11.11 7.21 0.35
C GLY A 452 -9.71 7.83 0.24
N MET A 453 -8.75 7.00 -0.16
CA MET A 453 -7.33 7.36 -0.25
C MET A 453 -7.05 8.49 -1.25
N LEU A 454 -7.83 8.61 -2.34
CA LEU A 454 -7.58 9.62 -3.37
C LEU A 454 -7.89 11.04 -2.88
N ALA A 455 -8.97 11.23 -2.12
CA ALA A 455 -9.28 12.53 -1.51
C ALA A 455 -8.35 12.83 -0.33
N LEU A 456 -7.94 11.80 0.43
CA LEU A 456 -6.93 11.92 1.48
C LEU A 456 -5.59 12.41 0.93
N ASP A 457 -5.12 11.86 -0.19
CA ASP A 457 -3.83 12.26 -0.78
C ASP A 457 -3.84 13.74 -1.20
N ARG A 458 -4.97 14.26 -1.68
CA ARG A 458 -5.11 15.71 -1.93
C ARG A 458 -4.96 16.50 -0.63
N ALA A 459 -5.69 16.08 0.40
CA ALA A 459 -5.76 16.82 1.65
C ALA A 459 -4.42 16.87 2.39
N ARG A 460 -3.66 15.76 2.37
CA ARG A 460 -2.35 15.67 3.00
C ARG A 460 -1.30 16.49 2.25
N ILE A 461 -1.35 16.54 0.90
CA ILE A 461 -0.45 17.37 0.09
C ILE A 461 -0.71 18.86 0.37
N GLU A 462 -1.99 19.27 0.40
CA GLU A 462 -2.37 20.64 0.76
C GLU A 462 -1.84 21.06 2.14
N ALA A 463 -1.85 20.13 3.10
CA ALA A 463 -1.36 20.33 4.46
C ALA A 463 0.18 20.17 4.62
N GLY A 464 0.90 19.84 3.54
CA GLY A 464 2.35 19.60 3.59
C GLY A 464 2.76 18.39 4.43
N LEU A 465 1.91 17.36 4.48
CA LEU A 465 2.14 16.13 5.24
C LEU A 465 2.85 15.08 4.37
N LEU A 466 3.81 14.39 4.98
CA LEU A 466 4.74 13.50 4.28
C LEU A 466 4.14 12.12 4.06
N ALA A 467 4.44 11.52 2.92
CA ALA A 467 4.20 10.11 2.65
C ALA A 467 5.55 9.38 2.46
N ALA A 468 5.69 8.22 3.11
CA ALA A 468 6.87 7.39 2.99
C ALA A 468 7.06 6.90 1.53
N GLY A 469 8.31 6.86 1.06
CA GLY A 469 8.64 6.56 -0.33
C GLY A 469 8.35 7.71 -1.31
N ARG A 470 7.87 8.85 -0.81
CA ARG A 470 7.64 10.07 -1.60
C ARG A 470 8.49 11.22 -1.07
N GLU A 471 8.18 11.67 0.14
CA GLU A 471 8.86 12.80 0.77
C GLU A 471 10.09 12.37 1.57
N PHE A 472 10.15 11.11 1.98
CA PHE A 472 11.29 10.55 2.70
C PHE A 472 11.51 9.07 2.41
N ASP A 473 12.74 8.65 2.65
CA ASP A 473 13.27 7.30 2.72
C ASP A 473 14.40 7.28 3.77
N ASP A 474 15.08 6.14 3.90
CA ASP A 474 16.19 5.96 4.84
C ASP A 474 17.48 6.70 4.42
N LEU A 475 17.47 7.43 3.31
CA LEU A 475 18.55 8.34 2.88
C LEU A 475 18.18 9.82 3.09
N THR A 476 16.94 10.10 3.48
CA THR A 476 16.43 11.45 3.66
C THR A 476 16.34 11.80 5.14
N SER A 477 17.04 12.87 5.56
CA SER A 477 16.93 13.35 6.95
C SER A 477 15.64 14.14 7.23
N PRO A 478 15.21 14.26 8.50
CA PRO A 478 14.10 15.14 8.88
C PRO A 478 14.25 16.61 8.46
N TYR A 479 15.47 17.11 8.32
CA TYR A 479 15.72 18.48 7.85
C TYR A 479 15.49 18.61 6.34
N GLN A 480 15.89 17.60 5.56
CA GLN A 480 15.59 17.54 4.13
C GLN A 480 14.09 17.38 3.88
N ALA A 481 13.40 16.58 4.69
CA ALA A 481 11.97 16.32 4.57
C ALA A 481 11.05 17.43 5.13
N GLY A 482 11.60 18.53 5.67
CA GLY A 482 10.80 19.65 6.19
C GLY A 482 10.16 19.42 7.57
N ILE A 483 10.51 18.33 8.25
CA ILE A 483 10.01 17.98 9.60
C ILE A 483 11.10 18.09 10.68
N GLY A 484 12.13 18.90 10.47
CA GLY A 484 13.20 19.13 11.45
C GLY A 484 12.72 19.63 12.83
N TRP A 485 11.52 20.20 12.90
CA TRP A 485 10.86 20.57 14.17
C TRP A 485 10.52 19.35 15.05
N ALA A 486 10.45 18.15 14.46
CA ALA A 486 10.22 16.89 15.16
C ALA A 486 11.51 16.26 15.74
N VAL A 487 12.67 16.92 15.60
CA VAL A 487 13.95 16.46 16.13
C VAL A 487 14.32 17.22 17.40
N ALA A 488 14.45 16.50 18.52
CA ALA A 488 14.89 17.04 19.79
C ALA A 488 16.42 16.93 19.95
N LEU A 489 17.19 17.69 19.17
CA LEU A 489 18.67 17.68 19.21
C LEU A 489 19.28 17.96 20.60
N LYS A 490 18.52 18.62 21.49
CA LYS A 490 18.95 18.89 22.87
C LYS A 490 19.01 17.63 23.75
N LYS A 491 18.43 16.50 23.31
CA LYS A 491 18.56 15.21 24.01
C LYS A 491 20.04 14.84 24.10
N PRO A 492 20.52 14.25 25.21
CA PRO A 492 21.91 13.82 25.34
C PRO A 492 22.33 12.87 24.21
N SER A 493 21.52 11.86 23.94
CA SER A 493 21.71 10.86 22.88
C SER A 493 20.38 10.39 22.29
N PHE A 494 20.43 9.96 21.03
CA PHE A 494 19.44 9.13 20.33
C PHE A 494 20.07 8.68 19.01
N ILE A 495 19.52 7.66 18.36
CA ILE A 495 20.06 7.13 17.11
C ILE A 495 19.98 8.19 16.00
N GLY A 496 21.07 8.36 15.25
CA GLY A 496 21.18 9.33 14.16
C GLY A 496 21.50 10.77 14.62
N LYS A 497 21.55 11.06 15.93
CA LYS A 497 21.82 12.41 16.45
C LYS A 497 23.09 13.04 15.86
N ALA A 498 24.21 12.33 15.91
CA ALA A 498 25.50 12.85 15.46
C ALA A 498 25.49 13.25 13.98
N ALA A 499 24.87 12.44 13.12
CA ALA A 499 24.70 12.77 11.70
C ALA A 499 23.77 13.99 11.53
N LEU A 500 22.67 14.06 12.28
CA LEU A 500 21.76 15.19 12.24
C LEU A 500 22.36 16.52 12.73
N GLU A 501 23.32 16.49 13.67
CA GLU A 501 24.08 17.68 14.07
C GLU A 501 24.94 18.23 12.94
N GLN A 502 25.45 17.36 12.07
CA GLN A 502 26.22 17.75 10.89
C GLN A 502 25.33 18.20 9.72
N ILE A 503 24.17 17.56 9.54
CA ILE A 503 23.24 17.86 8.45
C ILE A 503 22.49 19.18 8.69
N LYS A 504 22.08 19.45 9.93
CA LYS A 504 21.21 20.60 10.25
C LYS A 504 21.71 21.96 9.73
N PRO A 505 23.00 22.33 9.87
CA PRO A 505 23.48 23.62 9.39
C PRO A 505 23.47 23.75 7.87
N HIS A 506 23.69 22.65 7.15
CA HIS A 506 23.87 22.62 5.70
C HIS A 506 23.18 21.39 5.08
N PRO A 507 21.84 21.32 5.11
CA PRO A 507 21.13 20.19 4.52
C PRO A 507 21.33 20.20 2.99
N PRO A 508 21.65 19.05 2.35
CA PRO A 508 21.94 19.01 0.92
C PRO A 508 20.71 19.32 0.05
N ARG A 509 19.52 19.10 0.60
CA ARG A 509 18.22 19.43 0.02
C ARG A 509 17.29 19.94 1.11
N VAL A 510 16.25 20.67 0.73
CA VAL A 510 15.17 21.11 1.61
C VAL A 510 13.82 20.91 0.94
N ALA A 511 12.81 20.58 1.73
CA ALA A 511 11.44 20.45 1.27
C ALA A 511 10.78 21.82 1.12
N VAL A 512 10.09 22.03 -0.01
CA VAL A 512 9.31 23.23 -0.30
C VAL A 512 7.94 22.86 -0.85
N GLY A 513 6.97 23.76 -0.69
CA GLY A 513 5.74 23.72 -1.46
C GLY A 513 5.90 24.55 -2.73
N LEU A 514 5.26 24.12 -3.82
CA LEU A 514 5.26 24.79 -5.11
C LEU A 514 3.83 25.03 -5.57
N VAL A 515 3.56 26.20 -6.14
CA VAL A 515 2.30 26.51 -6.83
C VAL A 515 2.60 26.62 -8.32
N LEU A 516 2.02 25.74 -9.13
CA LEU A 516 2.28 25.66 -10.57
C LEU A 516 1.36 26.61 -11.33
N GLU A 517 1.85 27.14 -12.46
CA GLU A 517 1.03 27.84 -13.43
C GLU A 517 0.13 26.84 -14.19
N GLY A 518 -1.16 27.15 -14.31
CA GLY A 518 -2.13 26.27 -14.96
C GLY A 518 -2.64 25.12 -14.07
N ASN A 519 -3.31 24.16 -14.72
CA ASN A 519 -4.04 23.07 -14.06
C ASN A 519 -3.40 21.69 -14.28
N GLU A 520 -2.27 21.63 -14.99
CA GLU A 520 -1.55 20.38 -15.17
C GLU A 520 -0.88 19.99 -13.85
N VAL A 521 -1.06 18.74 -13.44
CA VAL A 521 -0.52 18.22 -12.19
C VAL A 521 0.83 17.57 -12.49
N ALA A 522 1.85 17.97 -11.74
CA ALA A 522 3.16 17.33 -11.83
C ALA A 522 3.11 15.87 -11.33
N SER A 523 4.11 15.08 -11.69
CA SER A 523 4.28 13.71 -11.21
C SER A 523 5.53 13.57 -10.36
N HIS A 524 5.53 12.61 -9.45
CA HIS A 524 6.72 12.25 -8.69
C HIS A 524 7.91 11.94 -9.62
N GLY A 525 9.09 12.40 -9.24
CA GLY A 525 10.31 12.21 -10.03
C GLY A 525 10.52 13.29 -11.11
N GLN A 526 9.54 14.15 -11.39
CA GLN A 526 9.73 15.26 -12.33
C GLN A 526 10.78 16.25 -11.82
N CYS A 527 11.59 16.73 -12.75
CA CYS A 527 12.74 17.58 -12.43
C CYS A 527 12.32 19.03 -12.21
N VAL A 528 12.96 19.69 -11.24
CA VAL A 528 12.79 21.11 -10.96
C VAL A 528 14.04 21.85 -11.46
N HIS A 529 13.83 22.97 -12.14
CA HIS A 529 14.87 23.77 -12.79
C HIS A 529 14.75 25.25 -12.40
N PRO A 530 15.86 26.01 -12.40
CA PRO A 530 15.79 27.46 -12.51
C PRO A 530 15.16 27.87 -13.84
N VAL A 531 14.52 29.04 -13.86
CA VAL A 531 13.90 29.59 -15.07
C VAL A 531 14.96 29.77 -16.16
N GLY A 532 14.71 29.18 -17.34
CA GLY A 532 15.59 29.30 -18.50
C GLY A 532 16.84 28.39 -18.49
N GLU A 533 17.02 27.58 -17.45
CA GLU A 533 18.23 26.78 -17.25
C GLU A 533 18.00 25.28 -17.45
N ASN A 534 18.94 24.58 -18.08
CA ASN A 534 18.79 23.13 -18.37
C ASN A 534 19.25 22.20 -17.24
N TRP A 535 19.98 22.72 -16.27
CA TRP A 535 20.44 21.95 -15.11
C TRP A 535 19.36 21.92 -14.02
N ARG A 536 19.41 20.90 -13.15
CA ARG A 536 18.36 20.58 -12.17
C ARG A 536 18.70 21.11 -10.79
N VAL A 537 17.72 21.70 -10.11
CA VAL A 537 17.80 22.15 -8.71
C VAL A 537 16.98 21.28 -7.76
N GLY A 538 16.26 20.27 -8.25
CA GLY A 538 15.53 19.34 -7.39
C GLY A 538 14.54 18.48 -8.13
N THR A 539 13.61 17.90 -7.37
CA THR A 539 12.64 16.93 -7.86
C THR A 539 11.30 17.07 -7.13
N ILE A 540 10.19 16.87 -7.86
CA ILE A 540 8.84 16.76 -7.30
C ILE A 540 8.70 15.45 -6.52
N THR A 541 8.22 15.52 -5.28
CA THR A 541 7.96 14.34 -4.45
C THR A 541 6.48 13.93 -4.50
N SER A 542 5.57 14.89 -4.37
CA SER A 542 4.12 14.68 -4.47
C SER A 542 3.47 15.90 -5.10
N ALA A 543 2.36 15.71 -5.80
CA ALA A 543 1.64 16.82 -6.44
C ALA A 543 0.17 16.48 -6.60
N THR A 544 -0.65 17.52 -6.62
CA THR A 544 -2.09 17.39 -6.79
C THR A 544 -2.71 18.67 -7.34
N PHE A 545 -3.91 18.55 -7.89
CA PHE A 545 -4.75 19.72 -8.12
C PHE A 545 -5.56 19.98 -6.85
N SER A 546 -5.38 21.16 -6.25
CA SER A 546 -6.12 21.60 -5.06
C SER A 546 -7.43 22.28 -5.47
N PRO A 547 -8.61 21.72 -5.17
CA PRO A 547 -9.88 22.34 -5.50
C PRO A 547 -10.10 23.67 -4.76
N ILE A 548 -9.73 23.74 -3.47
CA ILE A 548 -9.94 24.94 -2.67
C ILE A 548 -9.03 26.11 -3.08
N LEU A 549 -7.82 25.82 -3.54
CA LEU A 549 -6.91 26.83 -4.07
C LEU A 549 -7.15 27.09 -5.57
N ASN A 550 -7.86 26.19 -6.25
CA ASN A 550 -8.04 26.16 -7.70
C ASN A 550 -6.69 26.26 -8.45
N ARG A 551 -5.71 25.47 -8.00
CA ARG A 551 -4.32 25.47 -8.51
C ARG A 551 -3.71 24.08 -8.42
N SER A 552 -2.84 23.75 -9.36
CA SER A 552 -1.89 22.66 -9.19
C SER A 552 -0.83 23.04 -8.17
N ILE A 553 -0.62 22.17 -7.19
CA ILE A 553 0.38 22.33 -6.14
C ILE A 553 1.27 21.10 -6.07
N ALA A 554 2.48 21.28 -5.54
CA ALA A 554 3.41 20.18 -5.34
C ALA A 554 4.25 20.35 -4.06
N LEU A 555 4.70 19.24 -3.51
CA LEU A 555 5.83 19.15 -2.60
C LEU A 555 7.06 18.79 -3.43
N ALA A 556 8.20 19.39 -3.10
CA ALA A 556 9.45 19.14 -3.80
C ALA A 556 10.64 19.16 -2.83
N GLN A 557 11.68 18.40 -3.16
CA GLN A 557 12.99 18.54 -2.53
C GLN A 557 13.94 19.25 -3.48
N ILE A 558 14.45 20.41 -3.07
CA ILE A 558 15.32 21.27 -3.89
C ILE A 558 16.60 21.64 -3.15
N VAL A 559 17.61 22.14 -3.86
CA VAL A 559 18.81 22.70 -3.20
C VAL A 559 18.44 23.97 -2.41
N PRO A 560 19.06 24.23 -1.24
CA PRO A 560 18.68 25.35 -0.35
C PRO A 560 18.67 26.74 -1.01
N GLU A 561 19.55 26.98 -1.97
CA GLU A 561 19.74 28.27 -2.65
C GLU A 561 18.48 28.73 -3.41
N TYR A 562 17.60 27.81 -3.78
CA TYR A 562 16.37 28.07 -4.52
C TYR A 562 15.10 27.98 -3.66
N SER A 563 15.24 27.86 -2.33
CA SER A 563 14.12 27.61 -1.42
C SER A 563 13.41 28.84 -0.87
N ALA A 564 13.88 30.04 -1.19
CA ALA A 564 13.24 31.27 -0.73
C ALA A 564 11.82 31.40 -1.31
N ALA A 565 10.86 31.77 -0.45
CA ALA A 565 9.49 32.02 -0.88
C ALA A 565 9.44 33.10 -1.97
N GLY A 566 8.62 32.87 -3.01
CA GLY A 566 8.53 33.74 -4.18
C GLY A 566 9.53 33.43 -5.29
N THR A 567 10.50 32.52 -5.07
CA THR A 567 11.42 32.09 -6.13
C THR A 567 10.66 31.42 -7.27
N LEU A 568 10.93 31.84 -8.51
CA LEU A 568 10.37 31.24 -9.72
C LEU A 568 11.24 30.06 -10.17
N LEU A 569 10.59 28.94 -10.46
CA LEU A 569 11.18 27.69 -10.93
C LEU A 569 10.39 27.16 -12.12
N GLU A 570 10.94 26.16 -12.80
CA GLU A 570 10.29 25.44 -13.90
C GLU A 570 10.25 23.94 -13.61
N ILE A 571 9.11 23.31 -13.86
CA ILE A 571 8.91 21.87 -13.73
C ILE A 571 9.03 21.25 -15.11
N GLY A 572 10.01 20.36 -15.27
CA GLY A 572 10.20 19.59 -16.49
C GLY A 572 9.28 18.38 -16.52
N PHE A 573 8.33 18.38 -17.46
CA PHE A 573 7.46 17.23 -17.69
C PHE A 573 8.22 16.17 -18.49
N MET A 574 8.08 14.91 -18.10
CA MET A 574 8.66 13.76 -18.82
C MET A 574 7.79 13.36 -20.02
N ASP A 575 7.25 14.34 -20.74
CA ASP A 575 6.29 14.15 -21.84
C ASP A 575 6.96 13.97 -23.21
N GLY A 576 8.27 13.79 -23.25
CA GLY A 576 9.08 13.72 -24.49
C GLY A 576 9.22 15.06 -25.23
N MET A 577 8.27 15.99 -25.04
CA MET A 577 8.32 17.36 -25.55
C MET A 577 9.20 18.27 -24.69
N LYS A 578 9.61 17.80 -23.50
CA LYS A 578 10.40 18.55 -22.51
C LYS A 578 9.73 19.88 -22.15
N ARG A 579 8.39 19.88 -22.11
CA ARG A 579 7.63 21.08 -21.73
C ARG A 579 8.00 21.47 -20.31
N ARG A 580 8.03 22.78 -20.10
CA ARG A 580 8.26 23.38 -18.79
C ARG A 580 7.09 24.22 -18.36
N THR A 581 6.64 24.00 -17.14
CA THR A 581 5.61 24.81 -16.49
C THR A 581 6.25 25.57 -15.36
N ARG A 582 5.99 26.88 -15.27
CA ARG A 582 6.51 27.70 -14.17
C ARG A 582 5.83 27.33 -12.87
N ALA A 583 6.57 27.45 -11.78
CA ALA A 583 6.07 27.29 -10.43
C ALA A 583 6.70 28.33 -9.50
N ILE A 584 5.96 28.73 -8.47
CA ILE A 584 6.44 29.66 -7.43
C ILE A 584 6.65 28.88 -6.14
N VAL A 585 7.80 29.07 -5.52
CA VAL A 585 8.13 28.50 -4.20
C VAL A 585 7.29 29.17 -3.11
N GLY A 586 6.61 28.36 -2.30
CA GLY A 586 5.78 28.78 -1.18
C GLY A 586 6.00 27.96 0.08
N PHE A 587 5.06 28.05 1.02
CA PHE A 587 5.08 27.23 2.24
C PHE A 587 4.87 25.75 1.89
N LEU A 588 5.46 24.86 2.70
CA LEU A 588 5.27 23.41 2.55
C LEU A 588 3.79 23.01 2.61
N ALA A 589 3.02 23.64 3.51
CA ALA A 589 1.57 23.56 3.52
C ALA A 589 1.01 24.71 2.67
N ALA A 590 0.43 24.37 1.52
CA ALA A 590 -0.19 25.35 0.62
C ALA A 590 -1.55 25.84 1.16
N TYR A 591 -2.23 25.03 1.97
CA TYR A 591 -3.50 25.36 2.62
C TYR A 591 -3.33 25.39 4.15
N ASP A 592 -3.84 26.45 4.79
CA ASP A 592 -3.73 26.73 6.23
C ASP A 592 -2.30 26.52 6.81
N PRO A 593 -1.26 27.23 6.32
CA PRO A 593 0.12 27.06 6.80
C PRO A 593 0.29 27.37 8.29
N THR A 594 -0.64 28.10 8.91
CA THR A 594 -0.64 28.41 10.34
C THR A 594 -1.18 27.28 11.23
N LYS A 595 -1.78 26.26 10.60
CA LYS A 595 -2.48 25.14 11.25
C LYS A 595 -3.59 25.62 12.18
N SER A 596 -4.30 26.67 11.78
CA SER A 596 -5.41 27.26 12.54
C SER A 596 -6.60 26.30 12.66
N ARG A 597 -6.90 25.54 11.59
CA ARG A 597 -8.02 24.59 11.53
C ARG A 597 -7.78 23.35 12.39
N VAL A 598 -6.55 22.84 12.40
CA VAL A 598 -6.17 21.71 13.25
C VAL A 598 -6.26 22.05 14.75
N LYS A 599 -5.99 23.32 15.10
CA LYS A 599 -5.97 23.81 16.48
C LYS A 599 -7.33 24.32 16.98
N ALA A 600 -8.29 24.52 16.07
CA ALA A 600 -9.65 25.02 16.36
C ALA A 600 -10.43 24.14 17.33
#